data_AF-A0A7S1RPS3-F1
#
_entry.id   AF-A0A7S1RPS3-F1
#
_cell.length_a   1.000
_cell.length_b   1.000
_cell.length_c   1.000
_cell.angle_alpha   90.00
_cell.angle_beta   90.00
_cell.angle_gamma   90.00
#
_symmetry.space_group_name_H-M   'P 1'
#
loop_
_entity.id
_entity.type
_entity.pdbx_description
1 polymer ?
#
loop_
_entity_poly.entity_id
_entity_poly.type
_entity_poly.pdbx_seq_one_letter_code
_entity_poly.pdbx_strand_id
1 'polypeptide(L)'
;MLQEGQHSLGIKLGLIAVRNQKAKEQDTSQEQVADLEKAFFDSINQQQEQQIPGSSWGITALAKRLCELQAQNLDVCLPGVRDALNWKVKEAKEELEHLQVPGTAEESFKLLRMNFHELLRTLRSLLRNDYETL
;
A
#
# COMPACT_ATOMS: atom_id res chain seq x y z
N MET A 1 10.21 -20.51 2.13
CA MET A 1 9.31 -21.13 3.12
C MET A 1 9.66 -20.57 4.48
N LEU A 2 8.84 -19.67 5.01
CA LEU A 2 9.00 -19.15 6.37
C LEU A 2 8.43 -20.22 7.31
N GLN A 3 9.25 -20.77 8.21
CA GLN A 3 8.74 -21.63 9.27
C GLN A 3 7.78 -20.80 10.13
N GLU A 4 6.49 -21.12 10.03
CA GLU A 4 5.48 -20.73 11.00
C GLU A 4 5.83 -21.40 12.33
N GLY A 5 6.55 -20.68 13.19
CA GLY A 5 6.85 -21.14 14.53
C GLY A 5 5.55 -21.28 15.33
N GLN A 6 5.28 -22.50 15.82
CA GLN A 6 4.23 -22.79 16.79
C GLN A 6 4.50 -22.05 18.10
N HIS A 7 4.12 -20.77 18.15
CA HIS A 7 4.08 -20.01 19.40
C HIS A 7 2.63 -19.98 19.89
N SER A 8 2.39 -20.27 21.17
CA SER A 8 1.07 -20.22 21.81
C SER A 8 0.39 -18.84 21.75
N LEU A 9 1.11 -17.81 21.30
CA LEU A 9 0.66 -16.44 21.11
C LEU A 9 0.02 -16.18 19.73
N GLY A 10 0.10 -17.11 18.77
CA GLY A 10 -0.58 -16.98 17.47
C GLY A 10 -0.06 -15.86 16.55
N ILE A 11 1.13 -15.32 16.82
CA ILE A 11 1.72 -14.23 16.04
C ILE A 11 2.43 -14.81 14.81
N LYS A 12 1.84 -14.60 13.63
CA LYS A 12 2.34 -15.13 12.34
C LYS A 12 3.66 -14.51 11.87
N LEU A 13 4.01 -13.32 12.34
CA LEU A 13 5.19 -12.57 11.90
C LEU A 13 6.48 -12.96 12.63
N GLY A 14 6.36 -13.81 13.67
CA GLY A 14 7.46 -14.17 14.57
C GLY A 14 7.67 -13.16 15.69
N LEU A 15 8.66 -13.44 16.54
CA LEU A 15 9.06 -12.62 17.67
C LEU A 15 10.54 -12.26 17.56
N ILE A 16 10.88 -11.01 17.87
CA ILE A 16 12.26 -10.55 17.98
C ILE A 16 12.40 -9.85 19.34
N ALA A 17 13.33 -10.31 20.15
CA ALA A 17 13.63 -9.70 21.44
C ALA A 17 14.63 -8.56 21.29
N VAL A 18 14.41 -7.45 21.98
CA VAL A 18 15.33 -6.29 22.00
C VAL A 18 15.50 -5.78 23.42
N ARG A 19 16.68 -5.25 23.71
CA ARG A 19 16.97 -4.54 24.97
C ARG A 19 16.94 -3.04 24.72
N ASN A 20 15.97 -2.37 25.33
CA ASN A 20 15.92 -0.92 25.29
C ASN A 20 16.90 -0.27 26.29
N GLN A 21 17.36 0.92 25.92
CA GLN A 21 18.16 1.78 26.77
C GLN A 21 17.37 2.15 28.04
N LYS A 22 18.01 2.02 29.20
CA LYS A 22 17.41 2.39 30.48
C LYS A 22 17.55 3.89 30.72
N ALA A 23 16.72 4.47 31.59
CA ALA A 23 16.79 5.88 31.95
C ALA A 23 18.18 6.33 32.45
N LYS A 24 18.96 5.42 33.05
CA LYS A 24 20.32 5.68 33.54
C LYS A 24 21.40 5.64 32.45
N GLU A 25 21.05 5.22 31.25
CA GLU A 25 21.99 5.02 30.14
C GLU A 25 21.89 6.15 29.10
N GLN A 26 21.16 7.25 29.34
CA GLN A 26 20.84 8.27 28.33
C GLN A 26 22.05 8.84 27.54
N ASP A 27 23.24 8.89 28.14
CA ASP A 27 24.45 9.43 27.49
C ASP A 27 25.32 8.36 26.78
N THR A 28 24.87 7.11 26.70
CA THR A 28 25.61 6.06 25.96
C THR A 28 25.42 6.19 24.45
N SER A 29 26.50 5.93 23.70
CA SER A 29 26.44 5.93 22.24
C SER A 29 25.64 4.72 21.71
N GLN A 30 25.12 4.83 20.48
CA GLN A 30 24.37 3.73 19.87
C GLN A 30 25.21 2.45 19.73
N GLU A 31 26.50 2.58 19.42
CA GLU A 31 27.44 1.45 19.34
C GLU A 31 27.58 0.75 20.70
N GLN A 32 27.71 1.53 21.78
CA GLN A 32 27.79 0.98 23.14
C GLN A 32 26.49 0.27 23.54
N VAL A 33 25.33 0.80 23.15
CA VAL A 33 24.04 0.16 23.40
C VAL A 33 23.94 -1.17 22.67
N ALA A 34 24.43 -1.26 21.43
CA ALA A 34 24.46 -2.51 20.67
C ALA A 34 25.39 -3.55 21.30
N ASP A 35 26.57 -3.14 21.78
CA ASP A 35 27.50 -4.04 22.49
C ASP A 35 26.90 -4.54 23.81
N LEU A 36 26.20 -3.68 24.56
CA LEU A 36 25.50 -4.04 25.79
C LEU A 36 24.31 -4.97 25.52
N GLU A 37 23.61 -4.81 24.40
CA GLU A 37 22.55 -5.71 23.96
C GLU A 37 23.12 -7.09 23.63
N LYS A 38 24.20 -7.14 22.85
CA LYS A 38 24.90 -8.37 22.51
C LYS A 38 25.38 -9.12 23.75
N ALA A 39 26.08 -8.44 24.65
CA ALA A 39 26.56 -9.05 25.90
C ALA A 39 25.42 -9.61 26.76
N PHE A 40 24.27 -8.93 26.80
CA PHE A 40 23.08 -9.40 27.51
C PHE A 40 22.55 -10.72 26.92
N PHE A 41 22.32 -10.78 25.62
CA PHE A 41 21.81 -12.00 24.98
C PHE A 41 22.84 -13.15 24.99
N ASP A 42 24.13 -12.85 24.87
CA ASP A 42 25.19 -13.83 25.01
C ASP A 42 25.19 -14.46 26.42
N SER A 43 24.96 -13.65 27.47
CA SER A 43 24.82 -14.17 28.84
C SER A 43 23.61 -15.08 29.03
N ILE A 44 22.48 -14.77 28.39
CA ILE A 44 21.27 -15.61 28.44
C ILE A 44 21.52 -16.94 27.73
N ASN A 45 22.15 -16.89 26.56
CA ASN A 45 22.49 -18.08 25.78
C ASN A 45 23.43 -19.02 26.54
N GLN A 46 24.35 -18.46 27.34
CA GLN A 46 25.21 -19.25 28.22
C GLN A 46 24.46 -19.90 29.39
N GLN A 47 23.38 -19.28 29.88
CA GLN A 47 22.61 -19.75 31.04
C GLN A 47 21.53 -20.78 30.69
N GLN A 48 20.90 -20.69 29.52
CA GLN A 48 19.68 -21.46 29.22
C GLN A 48 19.91 -22.77 28.44
N GLU A 49 21.15 -23.15 28.12
CA GLU A 49 21.54 -24.29 27.24
C GLU A 49 20.91 -24.28 25.81
N GLN A 50 19.84 -23.51 25.60
CA GLN A 50 19.20 -23.25 24.32
C GLN A 50 19.78 -21.99 23.71
N GLN A 51 20.44 -22.17 22.57
CA GLN A 51 21.07 -21.08 21.84
C GLN A 51 19.99 -20.31 21.05
N ILE A 52 19.68 -19.09 21.47
CA ILE A 52 18.79 -18.20 20.73
C ILE A 52 19.55 -17.70 19.49
N PRO A 53 19.06 -17.98 18.27
CA PRO A 53 19.76 -17.57 17.05
C PRO A 53 19.84 -16.05 16.95
N GLY A 54 21.00 -15.54 16.51
CA GLY A 54 21.26 -14.09 16.35
C GLY A 54 20.31 -13.36 15.40
N SER A 55 19.52 -14.08 14.61
CA SER A 55 18.46 -13.53 13.76
C SER A 55 17.16 -13.23 14.52
N SER A 56 17.03 -13.68 15.77
CA SER A 56 15.79 -13.61 16.56
C SER A 56 15.91 -12.66 17.76
N TRP A 57 17.02 -11.93 17.86
CA TRP A 57 17.22 -10.92 18.88
C TRP A 57 18.12 -9.79 18.38
N GLY A 58 18.01 -8.64 19.03
CA GLY A 58 18.82 -7.47 18.76
C GLY A 58 18.16 -6.47 17.82
N ILE A 59 18.51 -5.20 18.00
CA ILE A 59 17.91 -4.10 17.24
C ILE A 59 18.22 -4.17 15.75
N THR A 60 19.40 -4.69 15.38
CA THR A 60 19.79 -4.89 13.98
C THR A 60 18.95 -5.99 13.32
N ALA A 61 18.68 -7.09 14.03
CA ALA A 61 17.82 -8.15 13.52
C ALA A 61 16.37 -7.66 13.37
N LEU A 62 15.88 -6.87 14.34
CA LEU A 62 14.58 -6.22 14.26
C LEU A 62 14.47 -5.31 13.04
N ALA A 63 15.45 -4.41 12.83
CA ALA A 63 15.47 -3.49 11.71
C ALA A 63 15.45 -4.24 10.36
N LYS A 64 16.31 -5.26 10.23
CA LYS A 64 16.34 -6.10 9.03
C LYS A 64 14.99 -6.77 8.78
N ARG A 65 14.38 -7.33 9.82
CA ARG A 65 13.07 -8.00 9.70
C ARG A 65 11.97 -7.03 9.31
N LEU A 66 11.96 -5.82 9.87
CA LEU A 66 11.00 -4.77 9.48
C LEU A 66 11.16 -4.38 8.01
N CYS A 67 12.39 -4.22 7.53
CA CYS A 67 12.65 -3.95 6.12
C CYS A 67 12.15 -5.09 5.21
N GLU A 68 12.40 -6.35 5.58
CA GLU A 68 11.91 -7.52 4.83
C GLU A 68 10.37 -7.55 4.78
N LEU A 69 9.71 -7.30 5.90
CA LEU A 69 8.24 -7.27 5.97
C LEU A 69 7.67 -6.12 5.16
N GLN A 70 8.29 -4.95 5.21
CA GLN A 70 7.89 -3.80 4.39
C GLN A 70 8.04 -4.09 2.89
N ALA A 71 9.17 -4.69 2.48
CA ALA A 71 9.39 -5.07 1.08
C ALA A 71 8.35 -6.08 0.61
N GLN A 72 8.08 -7.13 1.39
CA GLN A 72 7.05 -8.13 1.07
C GLN A 72 5.66 -7.51 0.97
N ASN A 73 5.33 -6.58 1.86
CA ASN A 73 4.03 -5.91 1.80
C ASN A 73 3.90 -5.01 0.57
N LEU A 74 4.98 -4.33 0.17
CA LEU A 74 5.00 -3.55 -1.07
C LEU A 74 4.78 -4.45 -2.30
N ASP A 75 5.44 -5.62 -2.37
CA ASP A 75 5.25 -6.56 -3.48
C ASP A 75 3.80 -7.05 -3.60
N VAL A 76 3.08 -7.17 -2.48
CA VAL A 76 1.67 -7.56 -2.45
C VAL A 76 0.74 -6.39 -2.81
N CYS A 77 1.02 -5.19 -2.33
CA CYS A 77 0.14 -4.02 -2.51
C CYS A 77 0.31 -3.34 -3.87
N LEU A 78 1.53 -3.30 -4.43
CA LEU A 78 1.84 -2.56 -5.66
C LEU A 78 1.00 -3.00 -6.87
N PRO A 79 0.73 -4.30 -7.11
CA PRO A 79 -0.16 -4.72 -8.19
C PRO A 79 -1.57 -4.10 -8.06
N GLY A 80 -2.16 -4.12 -6.86
CA GLY A 80 -3.47 -3.54 -6.62
C GLY A 80 -3.50 -2.02 -6.83
N VAL A 81 -2.44 -1.33 -6.40
CA VAL A 81 -2.28 0.12 -6.66
C VAL A 81 -2.17 0.40 -8.16
N ARG A 82 -1.39 -0.39 -8.89
CA ARG A 82 -1.25 -0.27 -10.35
C ARG A 82 -2.59 -0.46 -11.05
N ASP A 83 -3.37 -1.48 -10.66
CA ASP A 83 -4.66 -1.76 -11.27
C ASP A 83 -5.66 -0.63 -10.99
N ALA A 84 -5.68 -0.11 -9.76
CA ALA A 84 -6.50 1.04 -9.40
C ALA A 84 -6.12 2.30 -10.21
N LEU A 85 -4.83 2.56 -10.40
CA LEU A 85 -4.35 3.66 -11.23
C LEU A 85 -4.73 3.47 -12.70
N ASN A 86 -4.58 2.27 -13.26
CA ASN A 86 -4.97 2.00 -14.64
C ASN A 86 -6.47 2.17 -14.85
N TRP A 87 -7.27 1.73 -13.88
CA TRP A 87 -8.72 1.95 -13.88
C TRP A 87 -9.05 3.44 -13.86
N LYS A 88 -8.42 4.23 -12.99
CA LYS A 88 -8.59 5.69 -12.95
C LYS A 88 -8.15 6.40 -14.22
N VAL A 89 -7.06 5.97 -14.84
CA VAL A 89 -6.61 6.50 -16.13
C VAL A 89 -7.62 6.18 -17.23
N LYS A 90 -8.20 4.98 -17.22
CA LYS A 90 -9.23 4.60 -18.18
C LYS A 90 -10.49 5.44 -18.00
N GLU A 91 -10.99 5.59 -16.77
CA GLU A 91 -12.14 6.43 -16.44
C GLU A 91 -11.93 7.87 -16.91
N ALA A 92 -10.77 8.47 -16.60
CA ALA A 92 -10.44 9.83 -17.03
C ALA A 92 -10.32 9.98 -18.56
N LYS A 93 -9.87 8.93 -19.28
CA LYS A 93 -9.83 8.93 -20.75
C LYS A 93 -11.24 8.88 -21.34
N GLU A 94 -12.11 8.05 -20.80
CA GLU A 94 -13.51 7.95 -21.22
C GLU A 94 -14.22 9.29 -20.97
N GLU A 95 -14.03 9.91 -19.82
CA GLU A 95 -14.55 11.25 -19.54
C GLU A 95 -14.01 12.30 -20.52
N LEU A 96 -12.72 12.26 -20.85
CA LEU A 96 -12.11 13.18 -21.81
C LEU A 96 -12.69 13.00 -23.22
N GLU A 97 -12.92 11.75 -23.65
CA GLU A 97 -13.57 11.44 -24.93
C GLU A 97 -15.02 11.94 -24.96
N HIS A 98 -15.75 11.84 -23.85
CA HIS A 98 -17.10 12.41 -23.72
C HIS A 98 -17.11 13.94 -23.71
N LEU A 99 -16.07 14.56 -23.16
CA LEU A 99 -15.94 16.00 -23.07
C LEU A 99 -15.50 16.67 -24.37
N GLN A 100 -15.20 15.90 -25.44
CA GLN A 100 -14.74 16.33 -26.77
C GLN A 100 -14.90 17.85 -27.00
N VAL A 101 -13.89 18.60 -26.57
CA VAL A 101 -13.86 20.05 -26.76
C VAL A 101 -13.45 20.25 -28.21
N PRO A 102 -14.31 20.82 -29.06
CA PRO A 102 -13.99 20.99 -30.46
C PRO A 102 -12.75 21.89 -30.58
N GLY A 103 -11.69 21.37 -31.23
CA GLY A 103 -10.42 22.07 -31.40
C GLY A 103 -10.48 23.11 -32.53
N THR A 104 -11.50 23.03 -33.38
CA THR A 104 -11.73 23.94 -34.50
C THR A 104 -13.17 24.47 -34.53
N ALA A 105 -13.37 25.60 -35.24
CA ALA A 105 -14.70 26.16 -35.42
C ALA A 105 -15.64 25.21 -36.17
N GLU A 106 -15.12 24.42 -37.13
CA GLU A 106 -15.91 23.46 -37.91
C GLU A 106 -16.41 22.28 -37.05
N GLU A 107 -15.56 21.75 -36.17
CA GLU A 107 -15.95 20.75 -35.17
C GLU A 107 -16.97 21.31 -34.18
N SER A 108 -16.84 22.58 -33.80
CA SER A 108 -17.78 23.26 -32.90
C SER A 108 -19.17 23.37 -33.52
N PHE A 109 -19.25 23.75 -34.80
CA PHE A 109 -20.53 23.81 -35.53
C PHE A 109 -21.15 22.42 -35.73
N LYS A 110 -20.32 21.40 -35.97
CA LYS A 110 -20.78 20.01 -36.07
C LYS A 110 -21.38 19.52 -34.75
N LEU A 111 -20.71 19.79 -33.62
CA LEU A 111 -21.19 19.44 -32.28
C LEU A 111 -22.51 20.16 -31.95
N LEU A 112 -22.60 21.46 -32.24
CA LEU A 112 -23.82 22.26 -32.05
C LEU A 112 -25.00 21.68 -32.84
N ARG A 113 -24.77 21.28 -34.10
CA ARG A 113 -25.79 20.67 -34.95
C ARG A 113 -26.23 19.29 -34.45
N MET A 114 -25.31 18.48 -33.96
CA MET A 114 -25.63 17.18 -33.34
C MET A 114 -26.49 17.35 -32.09
N ASN A 115 -26.08 18.23 -31.16
CA ASN A 115 -26.82 18.52 -29.94
C ASN A 115 -28.21 19.11 -30.23
N PHE A 116 -28.32 19.98 -31.24
CA PHE A 116 -29.62 20.53 -31.66
C PHE A 116 -30.56 19.43 -32.18
N HIS A 117 -30.06 18.47 -32.95
CA HIS A 117 -30.86 17.34 -33.41
C HIS A 117 -31.27 16.40 -32.27
N GLU A 118 -30.38 16.12 -31.31
CA GLU A 118 -30.74 15.36 -30.11
C GLU A 118 -31.82 16.07 -29.29
N LEU A 119 -31.68 17.38 -29.08
CA LEU A 119 -32.68 18.16 -28.35
C LEU A 119 -34.05 18.08 -29.05
N LEU A 120 -34.09 18.21 -30.38
CA LEU A 120 -35.33 18.03 -31.15
C LEU A 120 -35.90 16.60 -31.02
N ARG A 121 -35.04 15.58 -30.94
CA ARG A 121 -35.47 14.18 -30.76
C ARG A 121 -36.06 13.98 -29.36
N THR A 122 -35.38 14.44 -28.32
CA THR A 122 -35.84 14.37 -26.92
C THR A 122 -37.15 15.12 -26.75
N LEU A 123 -37.26 16.34 -27.29
CA LEU A 123 -38.48 17.15 -27.22
C LEU A 123 -39.66 16.46 -27.93
N ARG A 124 -39.41 15.81 -29.08
CA ARG A 124 -40.43 14.98 -29.75
C ARG A 124 -40.83 13.74 -28.95
N SER A 125 -39.90 13.10 -28.25
CA SER A 125 -40.19 11.96 -27.36
C SER A 125 -41.06 12.37 -26.18
N LEU A 126 -40.71 13.50 -25.54
CA LEU A 126 -41.46 14.08 -24.43
C LEU A 126 -42.89 14.46 -24.84
N LEU A 127 -43.05 15.09 -26.02
CA LEU A 127 -44.37 15.46 -26.54
C LEU A 127 -45.25 14.24 -26.90
N ARG A 128 -44.65 13.07 -27.13
CA ARG A 128 -45.36 11.81 -27.41
C ARG A 128 -45.67 11.00 -26.15
N ASN A 129 -45.22 11.44 -24.97
CA ASN A 129 -45.26 10.69 -23.71
C ASN A 129 -44.55 9.31 -23.77
N ASP A 130 -43.57 9.16 -24.67
CA ASP A 130 -42.72 7.97 -24.74
C ASP A 130 -41.62 8.09 -23.67
N TYR A 131 -41.96 7.82 -22.40
CA TYR A 131 -41.03 7.86 -21.26
C TYR A 131 -40.38 6.49 -20.94
N GLU A 132 -40.67 5.44 -21.71
CA GLU A 132 -40.17 4.08 -21.40
C GLU A 132 -38.70 3.82 -21.80
N THR A 133 -37.98 4.80 -22.34
CA THR A 133 -36.56 4.65 -22.70
C THR A 133 -35.71 5.84 -22.25
N LEU A 134 -35.76 6.13 -20.95
CA LEU A 134 -34.71 6.88 -20.25
C LEU A 134 -34.03 5.96 -19.23
#